data_AF-A0A1F3T1L6-F1
#
_entry.id   AF-A0A1F3T1L6-F1
#
_cell.length_a   1.000
_cell.length_b   1.000
_cell.length_c   1.000
_cell.angle_alpha   90.00
_cell.angle_beta   90.00
_cell.angle_gamma   90.00
#
_symmetry.space_group_name_H-M   'P 1'
#
loop_
_entity.id
_entity.type
_entity.pdbx_description
1 polymer ?
#
loop_
_entity_poly.entity_id
_entity_poly.type
_entity_poly.pdbx_seq_one_letter_code
_entity_poly.pdbx_strand_id
1 'polypeptide(L)'
;MHALVRKLRFTLTKTDIENVEVFHDEVREIQQEFRNLPRTLSETERLISLKFQMQHWRRKALDLTLEFLMKTTDTSGQVRYAIQTLQELALKPSPQVLARWLEKVSNSRNKELIELTANYLATIGEPELLRQLYLYDDSNPAAALLCLAGPRRKLPILANAPSRCSFKTWSADPEFSNYAIDDQGTHYRGLVFRPGDILVANVDRDGNGVYTALQAPRSYGFHLGFFAVLNVNGRPIPSVLESYKLGVRAVPLSTFLAPRFSSYVEVCRLRDLPKHMQEKINLRAARMPMEVKGYNFDTEDPDRSFLACTAVANRLFELAGIQPIATKSRYSDDPQVRKNMDFFDFGADAFLSLTDFIVDPRLQIIGAVDNGHFHRNIARDLCERRFFEIFRRGDIDAGALPWMYSLNRFGVRQMRSGSMLGRLIGLPYMLTPDNLPRGPEKVLAIIEIYEHLVEVAVRRVDRKIQTLWDNTQLVDIDQLASDPAVVDLLEEALAPISRAFNGRLMAKEHSLLP
;
A
#
# COMPACT_ATOMS: atom_id res chain seq x y z
N MET A 1 -6.87 11.88 18.70
CA MET A 1 -7.73 11.03 17.86
C MET A 1 -9.20 11.48 17.85
N HIS A 2 -9.94 11.49 18.97
CA HIS A 2 -11.36 11.94 18.96
C HIS A 2 -11.55 13.36 18.40
N ALA A 3 -10.66 14.31 18.74
CA ALA A 3 -10.69 15.67 18.19
C ALA A 3 -10.55 15.66 16.66
N LEU A 4 -9.54 14.96 16.13
CA LEU A 4 -9.33 14.77 14.69
C LEU A 4 -10.56 14.19 14.00
N VAL A 5 -11.14 13.10 14.52
CA VAL A 5 -12.35 12.47 13.94
C VAL A 5 -13.53 13.45 13.88
N ARG A 6 -13.71 14.31 14.89
CA ARG A 6 -14.74 15.36 14.86
C ARG A 6 -14.50 16.37 13.73
N LYS A 7 -13.25 16.78 13.50
CA LYS A 7 -12.88 17.67 12.39
C LYS A 7 -13.19 17.01 11.04
N LEU A 8 -12.81 15.75 10.85
CA LEU A 8 -13.12 14.99 9.63
C LEU A 8 -14.62 14.96 9.35
N ARG A 9 -15.45 14.66 10.37
CA ARG A 9 -16.91 14.65 10.24
C ARG A 9 -17.47 16.01 9.85
N PHE A 10 -16.96 17.09 10.46
CA PHE A 10 -17.40 18.44 10.13
C PHE A 10 -17.10 18.84 8.69
N THR A 11 -15.93 18.51 8.16
CA THR A 11 -15.63 18.76 6.74
C THR A 11 -16.55 17.98 5.82
N LEU A 12 -16.91 16.73 6.16
CA LEU A 12 -17.78 15.90 5.32
C LEU A 12 -19.20 16.43 5.19
N THR A 13 -19.70 17.17 6.19
CA THR A 13 -21.02 17.82 6.11
C THR A 13 -21.04 19.03 5.18
N LYS A 14 -19.88 19.53 4.73
CA LYS A 14 -19.79 20.67 3.81
C LYS A 14 -20.24 20.26 2.41
N THR A 15 -21.12 21.08 1.83
CA THR A 15 -21.57 20.96 0.44
C THR A 15 -20.78 21.86 -0.51
N ASP A 16 -20.15 22.91 0.01
CA ASP A 16 -19.38 23.91 -0.72
C ASP A 16 -18.30 24.55 0.17
N ILE A 17 -17.47 25.40 -0.45
CA ILE A 17 -16.41 26.17 0.20
C ILE A 17 -16.83 27.64 0.21
N GLU A 18 -17.29 28.13 1.36
CA GLU A 18 -17.66 29.54 1.54
C GLU A 18 -16.43 30.46 1.62
N ASN A 19 -15.38 30.01 2.32
CA ASN A 19 -14.11 30.70 2.46
C ASN A 19 -12.94 29.72 2.25
N VAL A 20 -12.24 29.88 1.13
CA VAL A 20 -11.18 28.96 0.70
C VAL A 20 -9.89 29.07 1.52
N GLU A 21 -9.59 30.24 2.08
CA GLU A 21 -8.43 30.43 2.96
C GLU A 21 -8.63 29.67 4.28
N VAL A 22 -9.80 29.82 4.89
CA VAL A 22 -10.17 29.08 6.11
C VAL A 22 -10.20 27.57 5.84
N PHE A 23 -10.71 27.16 4.68
CA PHE A 23 -10.72 25.75 4.28
C PHE A 23 -9.30 25.19 4.06
N HIS A 24 -8.40 25.98 3.46
CA HIS A 24 -7.00 25.63 3.30
C HIS A 24 -6.32 25.39 4.66
N ASP A 25 -6.52 26.29 5.61
CA ASP A 25 -5.97 26.17 6.97
C ASP A 25 -6.51 24.93 7.70
N GLU A 26 -7.81 24.65 7.57
CA GLU A 26 -8.43 23.43 8.11
C GLU A 26 -7.80 22.16 7.53
N VAL A 27 -7.60 22.10 6.20
CA VAL A 27 -6.96 20.97 5.53
C VAL A 27 -5.55 20.75 6.03
N ARG A 28 -4.75 21.82 6.13
CA ARG A 28 -3.37 21.77 6.63
C ARG A 28 -3.32 21.28 8.09
N GLU A 29 -4.18 21.83 8.94
CA GLU A 29 -4.26 21.46 10.36
C GLU A 29 -4.62 19.98 10.53
N ILE A 30 -5.65 19.49 9.83
CA ILE A 30 -6.08 18.09 9.87
C ILE A 30 -4.95 17.15 9.43
N GLN A 31 -4.24 17.48 8.36
CA GLN A 31 -3.11 16.66 7.90
C GLN A 31 -1.95 16.65 8.90
N GLN A 32 -1.63 17.80 9.49
CA GLN A 32 -0.58 17.91 10.49
C GLN A 32 -0.93 17.14 11.76
N GLU A 33 -2.18 17.23 12.23
CA GLU A 33 -2.67 16.43 13.37
C GLU A 33 -2.60 14.93 13.10
N PHE A 34 -2.97 14.49 11.90
CA PHE A 34 -2.87 13.08 11.53
C PHE A 34 -1.41 12.61 11.50
N ARG A 35 -0.49 13.38 10.90
CA ARG A 35 0.95 13.06 10.86
C ARG A 35 1.53 12.97 12.28
N ASN A 36 1.17 13.91 13.16
CA ASN A 36 1.69 14.01 14.53
C ASN A 36 0.97 13.15 15.57
N LEU A 37 -0.03 12.35 15.17
CA LEU A 37 -0.78 11.50 16.10
C LEU A 37 0.17 10.55 16.88
N PRO A 38 0.07 10.48 18.23
CA PRO A 38 0.86 9.55 19.04
C PRO A 38 0.31 8.12 18.88
N ARG A 39 0.76 7.46 17.81
CA ARG A 39 0.31 6.11 17.41
C ARG A 39 0.64 5.04 18.44
N THR A 40 1.72 5.21 19.19
CA THR A 40 2.15 4.30 20.28
C THR A 40 1.14 4.20 21.43
N LEU A 41 0.31 5.24 21.62
CA LEU A 41 -0.70 5.33 22.67
C LEU A 41 -2.12 5.01 22.15
N SER A 42 -2.23 4.66 20.86
CA SER A 42 -3.51 4.45 20.20
C SER A 42 -3.75 2.95 19.98
N GLU A 43 -4.99 2.51 20.15
CA GLU A 43 -5.40 1.16 19.78
C GLU A 43 -5.24 0.94 18.27
N THR A 44 -4.60 -0.16 17.87
CA THR A 44 -4.34 -0.47 16.45
C THR A 44 -5.62 -0.46 15.60
N GLU A 45 -6.71 -1.04 16.10
CA GLU A 45 -7.98 -1.08 15.38
C GLU A 45 -8.49 0.32 15.05
N ARG A 46 -8.38 1.25 16.02
CA ARG A 46 -8.75 2.65 15.80
C ARG A 46 -7.84 3.36 14.80
N LEU A 47 -6.56 3.00 14.73
CA LEU A 47 -5.63 3.54 13.72
C LEU A 47 -6.02 3.06 12.32
N ILE A 48 -6.40 1.79 12.16
CA ILE A 48 -6.87 1.25 10.88
C ILE A 48 -8.16 1.96 10.43
N SER A 49 -9.14 2.10 11.33
CA SER A 49 -10.37 2.83 11.03
C SER A 49 -10.08 4.29 10.67
N LEU A 50 -9.19 4.96 11.41
CA LEU A 50 -8.77 6.34 11.12
C LEU A 50 -8.08 6.48 9.75
N LYS A 51 -7.29 5.49 9.31
CA LYS A 51 -6.66 5.46 7.98
C LYS A 51 -7.70 5.54 6.86
N PHE A 52 -8.80 4.77 6.97
CA PHE A 52 -9.89 4.81 5.99
C PHE A 52 -10.67 6.13 6.07
N GLN A 53 -10.89 6.65 7.28
CA GLN A 53 -11.51 7.95 7.50
C GLN A 53 -10.73 9.08 6.85
N MET A 54 -9.40 9.07 6.97
CA MET A 54 -8.52 10.03 6.32
C MET A 54 -8.53 9.90 4.79
N GLN A 55 -8.52 8.69 4.23
CA GLN A 55 -8.67 8.49 2.78
C GLN A 55 -10.00 9.06 2.27
N HIS A 56 -11.10 8.78 2.97
CA HIS A 56 -12.42 9.33 2.60
C HIS A 56 -12.42 10.86 2.63
N TRP A 57 -11.99 11.43 3.76
CA TRP A 57 -11.98 12.87 3.98
C TRP A 57 -11.12 13.60 2.93
N ARG A 58 -9.91 13.11 2.63
CA ARG A 58 -9.04 13.74 1.62
C ARG A 58 -9.71 13.76 0.26
N ARG A 59 -10.41 12.68 -0.13
CA ARG A 59 -11.16 12.63 -1.40
C ARG A 59 -12.30 13.65 -1.44
N LYS A 60 -13.08 13.78 -0.36
CA LYS A 60 -14.12 14.80 -0.27
C LYS A 60 -13.54 16.22 -0.34
N ALA A 61 -12.45 16.49 0.37
CA ALA A 61 -11.77 17.78 0.34
C ALA A 61 -11.22 18.12 -1.06
N LEU A 62 -10.70 17.12 -1.78
CA LEU A 62 -10.30 17.23 -3.17
C LEU A 62 -11.48 17.62 -4.06
N ASP A 63 -12.60 16.90 -3.95
CA ASP A 63 -13.80 17.13 -4.76
C ASP A 63 -14.38 18.53 -4.52
N LEU A 64 -14.50 18.96 -3.26
CA LEU A 64 -14.95 20.32 -2.89
C LEU A 64 -14.04 21.40 -3.47
N THR A 65 -12.72 21.20 -3.40
CA THR A 65 -11.73 22.16 -3.91
C THR A 65 -11.78 22.27 -5.44
N LEU A 66 -11.91 21.14 -6.13
CA LEU A 66 -12.04 21.11 -7.59
C LEU A 66 -13.37 21.71 -8.04
N GLU A 67 -14.47 21.43 -7.34
CA GLU A 67 -15.76 22.04 -7.62
C GLU A 67 -15.72 23.56 -7.46
N PHE A 68 -15.09 24.05 -6.38
CA PHE A 68 -14.83 25.48 -6.18
C PHE A 68 -14.03 26.08 -7.34
N LEU A 69 -12.91 25.44 -7.73
CA LEU A 69 -12.09 25.88 -8.86
C LEU A 69 -12.84 25.87 -10.19
N MET A 70 -13.76 24.93 -10.40
CA MET A 70 -14.57 24.86 -11.62
C MET A 70 -15.63 25.96 -11.67
N LYS A 71 -16.24 26.33 -10.54
CA LYS A 71 -17.26 27.38 -10.45
C LYS A 71 -16.70 28.80 -10.38
N THR A 72 -15.53 28.99 -9.78
CA THR A 72 -15.00 30.33 -9.57
C THR A 72 -14.64 31.02 -10.88
N THR A 73 -14.99 32.31 -10.95
CA THR A 73 -14.62 33.27 -12.00
C THR A 73 -13.59 34.29 -11.50
N ASP A 74 -13.25 34.26 -10.20
CA ASP A 74 -12.35 35.20 -9.53
C ASP A 74 -10.86 34.93 -9.87
N THR A 75 -10.01 35.96 -9.77
CA THR A 75 -8.83 36.10 -10.64
C THR A 75 -7.44 36.00 -9.98
N SER A 76 -7.28 35.83 -8.67
CA SER A 76 -5.95 35.43 -8.14
C SER A 76 -5.95 34.80 -6.75
N GLY A 77 -6.36 35.54 -5.70
CA GLY A 77 -6.19 35.12 -4.30
C GLY A 77 -6.91 33.83 -3.92
N GLN A 78 -8.20 33.72 -4.25
CA GLN A 78 -8.99 32.53 -3.95
C GLN A 78 -8.52 31.29 -4.72
N VAL A 79 -8.14 31.49 -5.99
CA VAL A 79 -7.58 30.42 -6.85
C VAL A 79 -6.26 29.92 -6.30
N ARG A 80 -5.40 30.82 -5.80
CA ARG A 80 -4.14 30.47 -5.15
C ARG A 80 -4.36 29.56 -3.96
N TYR A 81 -5.23 29.93 -3.02
CA TYR A 81 -5.54 29.11 -1.85
C TYR A 81 -6.18 27.76 -2.22
N ALA A 82 -7.05 27.73 -3.24
CA ALA A 82 -7.62 26.48 -3.72
C ALA A 82 -6.54 25.54 -4.27
N ILE A 83 -5.62 26.03 -5.11
CA ILE A 83 -4.55 25.20 -5.66
C ILE A 83 -3.54 24.79 -4.58
N GLN A 84 -3.22 25.67 -3.63
CA GLN A 84 -2.40 25.31 -2.46
C GLN A 84 -3.08 24.21 -1.62
N THR A 85 -4.40 24.24 -1.51
CA THR A 85 -5.17 23.15 -0.87
C THR A 85 -5.02 21.84 -1.64
N LEU A 86 -5.08 21.87 -2.98
CA LEU A 86 -4.82 20.69 -3.81
C LEU A 86 -3.38 20.15 -3.63
N GLN A 87 -2.40 21.05 -3.57
CA GLN A 87 -0.99 20.70 -3.34
C GLN A 87 -0.78 20.08 -1.96
N GLU A 88 -1.39 20.62 -0.91
CA GLU A 88 -1.35 20.05 0.44
C GLU A 88 -2.01 18.66 0.47
N LEU A 89 -3.14 18.49 -0.22
CA LEU A 89 -3.79 17.18 -0.35
C LEU A 89 -2.92 16.18 -1.12
N ALA A 90 -2.13 16.64 -2.11
CA ALA A 90 -1.26 15.84 -2.97
C ALA A 90 -1.96 14.59 -3.56
N LEU A 91 -3.26 14.70 -3.82
CA LEU A 91 -4.10 13.62 -4.34
C LEU A 91 -4.28 13.74 -5.84
N LYS A 92 -4.22 12.61 -6.56
CA LYS A 92 -4.54 12.59 -7.98
C LYS A 92 -6.07 12.55 -8.19
N PRO A 93 -6.68 13.53 -8.90
CA PRO A 93 -8.09 13.45 -9.28
C PRO A 93 -8.35 12.33 -10.27
N SER A 94 -9.62 11.95 -10.47
CA SER A 94 -9.96 11.02 -11.55
C SER A 94 -9.56 11.61 -12.92
N PRO A 95 -9.17 10.77 -13.89
CA PRO A 95 -8.77 11.25 -15.22
C PRO A 95 -9.79 12.18 -15.88
N GLN A 96 -11.09 11.93 -15.69
CA GLN A 96 -12.18 12.72 -16.26
C GLN A 96 -12.30 14.10 -15.59
N VAL A 97 -12.06 14.20 -14.29
CA VAL A 97 -12.07 15.50 -13.58
C VAL A 97 -10.84 16.30 -13.97
N LEU A 98 -9.68 15.65 -14.03
CA LEU A 98 -8.43 16.29 -14.39
C LEU A 98 -8.46 16.82 -15.84
N ALA A 99 -8.99 16.05 -16.79
CA ALA A 99 -9.14 16.50 -18.18
C ALA A 99 -10.02 17.76 -18.30
N ARG A 100 -11.18 17.78 -17.62
CA ARG A 100 -12.09 18.94 -17.62
C ARG A 100 -11.45 20.19 -17.00
N TRP A 101 -10.70 20.00 -15.92
CA TRP A 101 -9.98 21.12 -15.30
C TRP A 101 -8.86 21.63 -16.21
N LEU A 102 -8.08 20.75 -16.83
CA LEU A 102 -7.03 21.15 -17.77
C LEU A 102 -7.60 21.90 -18.98
N GLU A 103 -8.75 21.49 -19.51
CA GLU A 103 -9.44 22.24 -20.57
C GLU A 103 -9.78 23.67 -20.11
N LYS A 104 -10.31 23.84 -18.89
CA LYS A 104 -10.57 25.17 -18.31
C LYS A 104 -9.28 25.99 -18.18
N VAL A 105 -8.19 25.39 -17.71
CA VAL A 105 -6.91 26.10 -17.48
C VAL A 105 -6.24 26.47 -18.80
N SER A 106 -6.20 25.56 -19.77
CA SER A 106 -5.60 25.81 -21.09
C SER A 106 -6.32 26.91 -21.87
N ASN A 107 -7.62 27.09 -21.64
CA ASN A 107 -8.41 28.19 -22.22
C ASN A 107 -8.32 29.49 -21.41
N SER A 108 -7.66 29.49 -20.26
CA SER A 108 -7.51 30.66 -19.40
C SER A 108 -6.38 31.56 -19.89
N ARG A 109 -6.59 32.89 -19.81
CA ARG A 109 -5.52 33.89 -20.00
C ARG A 109 -4.76 34.20 -18.71
N ASN A 110 -5.14 33.58 -17.58
CA ASN A 110 -4.52 33.81 -16.29
C ASN A 110 -3.22 32.99 -16.17
N LYS A 111 -2.07 33.65 -16.30
CA LYS A 111 -0.74 33.02 -16.19
C LYS A 111 -0.50 32.38 -14.82
N GLU A 112 -0.93 33.04 -13.75
CA GLU A 112 -0.78 32.53 -12.39
C GLU A 112 -1.54 31.19 -12.22
N LEU A 113 -2.75 31.09 -12.74
CA LEU A 113 -3.52 29.83 -12.73
C LEU A 113 -2.77 28.71 -13.47
N ILE A 114 -2.19 29.00 -14.63
CA ILE A 114 -1.41 28.03 -15.41
C ILE A 114 -0.18 27.57 -14.61
N GLU A 115 0.59 28.50 -14.05
CA GLU A 115 1.78 28.21 -13.25
C GLU A 115 1.47 27.41 -11.98
N LEU A 116 0.42 27.80 -11.25
CA LEU A 116 -0.01 27.06 -10.06
C LEU A 116 -0.52 25.66 -10.42
N THR A 117 -1.27 25.53 -11.51
CA THR A 117 -1.75 24.23 -12.00
C THR A 117 -0.57 23.34 -12.42
N ALA A 118 0.41 23.90 -13.11
CA ALA A 118 1.64 23.20 -13.47
C ALA A 118 2.40 22.67 -12.25
N ASN A 119 2.58 23.51 -11.22
CA ASN A 119 3.18 23.10 -9.95
C ASN A 119 2.40 21.97 -9.28
N TYR A 120 1.07 22.05 -9.31
CA TYR A 120 0.22 20.98 -8.80
C TYR A 120 0.39 19.66 -9.60
N LEU A 121 0.37 19.70 -10.93
CA LEU A 121 0.61 18.52 -11.78
C LEU A 121 1.97 17.87 -11.51
N ALA A 122 3.01 18.69 -11.32
CA ALA A 122 4.32 18.22 -10.90
C ALA A 122 4.26 17.57 -9.50
N THR A 123 3.58 18.22 -8.55
CA THR A 123 3.37 17.70 -7.18
C THR A 123 2.66 16.35 -7.18
N ILE A 124 1.65 16.13 -8.03
CA ILE A 124 0.95 14.84 -8.12
C ILE A 124 1.62 13.83 -9.09
N GLY A 125 2.79 14.15 -9.63
CA GLY A 125 3.59 13.25 -10.45
C GLY A 125 3.01 12.94 -11.83
N GLU A 126 2.44 13.95 -12.50
CA GLU A 126 1.81 13.86 -13.83
C GLU A 126 2.65 14.56 -14.93
N PRO A 127 3.83 14.03 -15.30
CA PRO A 127 4.72 14.68 -16.26
C PRO A 127 4.11 14.82 -17.67
N GLU A 128 3.22 13.91 -18.09
CA GLU A 128 2.58 13.99 -19.42
C GLU A 128 1.55 15.11 -19.51
N LEU A 129 0.75 15.31 -18.46
CA LEU A 129 -0.22 16.39 -18.42
C LEU A 129 0.49 17.75 -18.29
N LEU A 130 1.60 17.78 -17.56
CA LEU A 130 2.46 18.95 -17.47
C LEU A 130 3.02 19.36 -18.85
N ARG A 131 3.46 18.40 -19.67
CA ARG A 131 3.90 18.64 -21.06
C ARG A 131 2.79 19.14 -21.96
N GLN A 132 1.55 18.68 -21.75
CA GLN A 132 0.40 19.17 -22.52
C GLN A 132 0.07 20.62 -22.17
N LEU A 133 0.25 21.01 -20.90
CA LEU A 133 0.01 22.37 -20.42
C LEU A 133 1.08 23.35 -20.92
N TYR A 134 2.36 22.94 -20.91
CA TYR A 134 3.46 23.68 -21.53
C TYR A 134 3.74 23.15 -22.92
N LEU A 135 2.93 23.55 -23.89
CA LEU A 135 3.16 23.27 -25.31
C LEU A 135 4.55 23.82 -25.74
N TYR A 136 5.57 22.98 -25.70
CA TYR A 136 6.86 23.16 -26.37
C TYR A 136 7.68 24.42 -26.04
N ASP A 137 7.73 24.85 -24.77
CA ASP A 137 8.75 25.81 -24.35
C ASP A 137 9.77 25.12 -23.43
N ASP A 138 10.95 24.77 -24.00
CA ASP A 138 12.12 24.23 -23.29
C ASP A 138 12.76 25.24 -22.31
N SER A 139 12.06 26.30 -21.96
CA SER A 139 12.41 27.19 -20.86
C SER A 139 12.76 26.40 -19.57
N ASN A 140 13.79 26.88 -18.87
CA ASN A 140 14.33 26.29 -17.64
C ASN A 140 13.26 25.92 -16.56
N PRO A 141 12.18 26.71 -16.34
CA PRO A 141 11.13 26.36 -15.38
C PRO A 141 10.40 25.04 -15.68
N ALA A 142 10.16 24.73 -16.96
CA ALA A 142 9.46 23.50 -17.34
C ALA A 142 10.31 22.26 -17.05
N ALA A 143 11.63 22.34 -17.25
CA ALA A 143 12.56 21.26 -16.94
C ALA A 143 12.57 20.92 -15.43
N ALA A 144 12.61 21.94 -14.56
CA ALA A 144 12.56 21.74 -13.12
C ALA A 144 11.24 21.09 -12.66
N LEU A 145 10.11 21.52 -13.21
CA LEU A 145 8.80 20.94 -12.91
C LEU A 145 8.68 19.49 -13.43
N LEU A 146 9.27 19.17 -14.58
CA LEU A 146 9.32 17.80 -15.09
C LEU A 146 10.16 16.88 -14.21
N CYS A 147 11.27 17.37 -13.64
CA CYS A 147 12.02 16.63 -12.63
C CYS A 147 11.19 16.41 -11.35
N LEU A 148 10.45 17.43 -10.88
CA LEU A 148 9.56 17.31 -9.72
C LEU A 148 8.41 16.30 -9.98
N ALA A 149 7.88 16.29 -11.19
CA ALA A 149 6.87 15.32 -11.65
C ALA A 149 7.41 13.88 -11.75
N GLY A 150 8.74 13.72 -11.74
CA GLY A 150 9.43 12.44 -11.80
C GLY A 150 9.41 11.76 -13.18
N PRO A 151 9.90 10.51 -13.26
CA PRO A 151 9.91 9.72 -14.48
C PRO A 151 8.49 9.50 -15.01
N ARG A 152 8.31 9.63 -16.33
CA ARG A 152 7.02 9.38 -16.97
C ARG A 152 6.70 7.89 -16.97
N ARG A 153 7.67 7.08 -17.37
CA ARG A 153 7.53 5.65 -17.56
C ARG A 153 7.31 4.96 -16.21
N LYS A 154 6.21 4.20 -16.12
CA LYS A 154 5.92 3.28 -15.01
C LYS A 154 6.04 1.86 -15.54
N LEU A 155 6.97 1.07 -14.99
CA LEU A 155 7.23 -0.27 -15.49
C LEU A 155 6.06 -1.20 -15.19
N PRO A 156 5.81 -2.24 -16.01
CA PRO A 156 4.81 -3.28 -15.73
C PRO A 156 5.33 -4.27 -14.66
N ILE A 157 5.79 -3.75 -13.52
CA ILE A 157 6.15 -4.53 -12.34
C ILE A 157 4.91 -4.59 -11.46
N LEU A 158 4.56 -5.78 -11.00
CA LEU A 158 3.44 -6.01 -10.08
C LEU A 158 3.98 -6.45 -8.72
N ALA A 159 3.33 -6.00 -7.64
CA ALA A 159 3.71 -6.36 -6.28
C ALA A 159 3.63 -7.88 -6.05
N ASN A 160 4.58 -8.43 -5.29
CA ASN A 160 4.65 -9.85 -4.94
C ASN A 160 4.65 -10.84 -6.14
N ALA A 161 4.95 -10.36 -7.35
CA ALA A 161 4.92 -11.18 -8.57
C ALA A 161 6.24 -11.06 -9.34
N PRO A 162 6.71 -12.14 -10.02
CA PRO A 162 7.87 -12.05 -10.90
C PRO A 162 7.69 -10.99 -11.99
N SER A 163 8.77 -10.32 -12.36
CA SER A 163 8.78 -9.38 -13.47
C SER A 163 9.95 -9.66 -14.42
N ARG A 164 9.70 -9.49 -15.71
CA ARG A 164 10.75 -9.51 -16.74
C ARG A 164 11.58 -8.22 -16.76
N CYS A 165 11.12 -7.17 -16.09
CA CYS A 165 11.85 -5.91 -15.94
C CYS A 165 12.94 -6.06 -14.88
N SER A 166 14.10 -6.60 -15.25
CA SER A 166 15.23 -6.77 -14.33
C SER A 166 15.85 -5.42 -13.93
N PHE A 167 16.43 -5.36 -12.72
CA PHE A 167 17.19 -4.19 -12.24
C PHE A 167 18.24 -3.74 -13.26
N LYS A 168 19.03 -4.67 -13.80
CA LYS A 168 20.05 -4.40 -14.82
C LYS A 168 19.47 -3.71 -16.06
N THR A 169 18.28 -4.12 -16.49
CA THR A 169 17.64 -3.57 -17.70
C THR A 169 17.10 -2.17 -17.46
N TRP A 170 16.34 -1.97 -16.38
CA TRP A 170 15.67 -0.68 -16.18
C TRP A 170 16.59 0.39 -15.59
N SER A 171 17.58 0.04 -14.76
CA SER A 171 18.51 1.03 -14.18
C SER A 171 19.47 1.65 -15.21
N ALA A 172 19.61 1.02 -16.38
CA ALA A 172 20.36 1.58 -17.50
C ALA A 172 19.65 2.80 -18.12
N ASP A 173 18.31 2.83 -18.08
CA ASP A 173 17.50 3.90 -18.66
C ASP A 173 17.63 5.19 -17.83
N PRO A 174 18.15 6.31 -18.41
CA PRO A 174 18.33 7.57 -17.70
C PRO A 174 17.04 8.16 -17.15
N GLU A 175 15.88 7.79 -17.71
CA GLU A 175 14.59 8.32 -17.28
C GLU A 175 14.33 8.04 -15.80
N PHE A 176 14.77 6.90 -15.25
CA PHE A 176 14.59 6.56 -13.84
C PHE A 176 15.53 7.31 -12.88
N SER A 177 16.40 8.18 -13.38
CA SER A 177 17.14 9.16 -12.57
C SER A 177 16.49 10.55 -12.60
N ASN A 178 15.44 10.77 -13.39
CA ASN A 178 14.81 12.08 -13.59
C ASN A 178 13.88 12.45 -12.43
N TYR A 179 14.48 12.88 -11.32
CA TYR A 179 13.79 13.39 -10.13
C TYR A 179 14.41 14.72 -9.70
N ALA A 180 13.61 15.58 -9.07
CA ALA A 180 14.17 16.69 -8.29
C ALA A 180 14.81 16.12 -7.01
N ILE A 181 16.12 16.34 -6.84
CA ILE A 181 16.91 15.84 -5.71
C ILE A 181 17.73 17.01 -5.14
N ASP A 182 17.64 17.22 -3.83
CA ASP A 182 18.41 18.23 -3.08
C ASP A 182 18.99 17.66 -1.78
N ASP A 183 19.45 18.53 -0.89
CA ASP A 183 19.97 18.18 0.43
C ASP A 183 18.90 17.60 1.38
N GLN A 184 17.62 17.89 1.13
CA GLN A 184 16.49 17.36 1.88
C GLN A 184 16.10 15.96 1.40
N GLY A 185 16.33 15.61 0.14
CA GLY A 185 16.12 14.27 -0.39
C GLY A 185 15.57 14.24 -1.81
N THR A 186 14.87 13.17 -2.15
CA THR A 186 14.19 13.02 -3.45
C THR A 186 12.75 13.53 -3.36
N HIS A 187 12.40 14.53 -4.16
CA HIS A 187 11.04 15.07 -4.22
C HIS A 187 10.21 14.30 -5.22
N TYR A 188 9.07 13.77 -4.77
CA TYR A 188 8.12 13.10 -5.65
C TYR A 188 6.75 12.99 -4.99
N ARG A 189 5.66 13.18 -5.75
CA ARG A 189 4.28 12.99 -5.24
C ARG A 189 3.94 13.80 -3.98
N GLY A 190 4.45 15.03 -3.89
CA GLY A 190 4.26 15.94 -2.75
C GLY A 190 5.02 15.55 -1.48
N LEU A 191 5.94 14.59 -1.57
CA LEU A 191 6.75 14.10 -0.46
C LEU A 191 8.24 14.26 -0.77
N VAL A 192 9.03 14.39 0.29
CA VAL A 192 10.50 14.35 0.24
C VAL A 192 10.97 13.03 0.83
N PHE A 193 11.45 12.12 -0.02
CA PHE A 193 11.94 10.80 0.38
C PHE A 193 13.42 10.83 0.76
N ARG A 194 13.78 10.09 1.81
CA ARG A 194 15.15 9.93 2.32
C ARG A 194 15.49 8.46 2.50
N PRO A 195 16.71 8.02 2.15
CA PRO A 195 17.12 6.63 2.39
C PRO A 195 16.82 6.19 3.83
N GLY A 196 16.13 5.07 3.99
CA GLY A 196 15.64 4.61 5.29
C GLY A 196 14.17 4.88 5.56
N ASP A 197 13.48 5.62 4.69
CA ASP A 197 12.01 5.73 4.76
C ASP A 197 11.36 4.37 4.51
N ILE A 198 10.35 4.07 5.32
CA ILE A 198 9.53 2.87 5.26
C ILE A 198 8.22 3.20 4.56
N LEU A 199 7.89 2.45 3.52
CA LEU A 199 6.67 2.61 2.73
C LEU A 199 5.71 1.49 3.12
N VAL A 200 4.76 1.78 4.01
CA VAL A 200 3.69 0.84 4.40
C VAL A 200 2.58 0.93 3.36
N ALA A 201 2.45 -0.10 2.54
CA ALA A 201 1.64 -0.09 1.34
C ALA A 201 0.45 -1.05 1.39
N ASN A 202 -0.68 -0.57 0.91
CA ASN A 202 -1.70 -1.39 0.28
C ASN A 202 -1.29 -1.53 -1.21
N VAL A 203 -0.96 -2.75 -1.63
CA VAL A 203 -0.57 -3.04 -3.01
C VAL A 203 -1.78 -3.29 -3.90
N ASP A 204 -1.62 -3.06 -5.21
CA ASP A 204 -2.64 -3.27 -6.24
C ASP A 204 -2.85 -4.76 -6.60
N ARG A 205 -2.92 -5.61 -5.57
CA ARG A 205 -3.17 -7.05 -5.66
C ARG A 205 -4.14 -7.45 -4.56
N ASP A 206 -5.37 -7.70 -4.97
CA ASP A 206 -6.53 -7.81 -4.06
C ASP A 206 -6.44 -8.99 -3.08
N GLY A 207 -5.85 -10.08 -3.54
CA GLY A 207 -5.72 -11.32 -2.77
C GLY A 207 -4.57 -11.33 -1.77
N ASN A 208 -3.67 -10.36 -1.80
CA ASN A 208 -2.47 -10.39 -0.97
C ASN A 208 -2.82 -10.19 0.52
N GLY A 209 -2.13 -10.88 1.42
CA GLY A 209 -2.28 -10.70 2.87
C GLY A 209 -3.12 -11.75 3.60
N VAL A 210 -3.45 -12.88 2.96
CA VAL A 210 -4.23 -13.97 3.59
C VAL A 210 -3.63 -14.43 4.93
N TYR A 211 -2.30 -14.54 5.04
CA TYR A 211 -1.66 -14.95 6.30
C TYR A 211 -1.43 -13.79 7.26
N THR A 212 -1.24 -12.56 6.76
CA THR A 212 -1.18 -11.37 7.63
C THR A 212 -2.52 -11.10 8.29
N ALA A 213 -3.63 -11.58 7.71
CA ALA A 213 -4.96 -11.54 8.31
C ALA A 213 -5.05 -12.29 9.64
N LEU A 214 -4.21 -13.32 9.82
CA LEU A 214 -4.24 -14.20 10.99
C LEU A 214 -3.44 -13.63 12.18
N GLN A 215 -2.85 -12.45 12.04
CA GLN A 215 -2.00 -11.86 13.06
C GLN A 215 -2.80 -10.99 14.05
N ALA A 216 -2.27 -10.84 15.26
CA ALA A 216 -2.74 -9.93 16.30
C ALA A 216 -1.59 -9.01 16.78
N PRO A 217 -1.80 -7.68 16.87
CA PRO A 217 -2.95 -6.95 16.36
C PRO A 217 -3.04 -6.99 14.83
N ARG A 218 -4.23 -6.73 14.28
CA ARG A 218 -4.50 -6.75 12.84
C ARG A 218 -3.51 -5.88 12.05
N SER A 219 -3.23 -6.29 10.82
CA SER A 219 -2.26 -5.58 9.96
C SER A 219 -2.76 -4.21 9.52
N TYR A 220 -1.91 -3.21 9.68
CA TYR A 220 -2.17 -1.87 9.18
C TYR A 220 -2.05 -1.74 7.64
N GLY A 221 -1.32 -2.65 7.01
CA GLY A 221 -1.12 -2.70 5.57
C GLY A 221 -0.71 -4.10 5.12
N PHE A 222 -0.29 -4.25 3.85
CA PHE A 222 -0.11 -5.57 3.24
C PHE A 222 1.28 -5.83 2.67
N HIS A 223 2.07 -4.77 2.55
CA HIS A 223 3.38 -4.85 1.95
C HIS A 223 4.23 -3.70 2.44
N LEU A 224 5.53 -3.95 2.60
CA LEU A 224 6.48 -2.96 3.05
C LEU A 224 7.54 -2.76 1.97
N GLY A 225 7.71 -1.50 1.57
CA GLY A 225 8.84 -1.05 0.77
C GLY A 225 9.86 -0.30 1.64
N PHE A 226 11.13 -0.34 1.26
CA PHE A 226 12.21 0.38 1.91
C PHE A 226 12.89 1.31 0.92
N PHE A 227 12.82 2.62 1.15
CA PHE A 227 13.39 3.58 0.20
C PHE A 227 14.91 3.68 0.30
N ALA A 228 15.56 3.69 -0.86
CA ALA A 228 16.98 3.91 -1.02
C ALA A 228 17.27 4.67 -2.32
N VAL A 229 18.42 5.32 -2.40
CA VAL A 229 18.92 5.94 -3.63
C VAL A 229 20.12 5.13 -4.12
N LEU A 230 19.92 4.34 -5.17
CA LEU A 230 20.95 3.46 -5.70
C LEU A 230 21.81 4.22 -6.70
N ASN A 231 23.14 4.14 -6.58
CA ASN A 231 24.04 4.77 -7.53
C ASN A 231 24.39 3.78 -8.66
N VAL A 232 23.99 4.09 -9.89
CA VAL A 232 24.28 3.28 -11.07
C VAL A 232 24.93 4.16 -12.13
N ASN A 233 26.17 3.83 -12.50
CA ASN A 233 26.98 4.58 -13.45
C ASN A 233 27.09 6.08 -13.10
N GLY A 234 27.26 6.39 -11.80
CA GLY A 234 27.38 7.76 -11.30
C GLY A 234 26.05 8.51 -11.17
N ARG A 235 24.91 7.87 -11.45
CA ARG A 235 23.58 8.49 -11.38
C ARG A 235 22.81 8.00 -10.15
N PRO A 236 22.19 8.92 -9.38
CA PRO A 236 21.27 8.54 -8.30
C PRO A 236 19.95 8.04 -8.88
N ILE A 237 19.52 6.85 -8.45
CA ILE A 237 18.27 6.21 -8.87
C ILE A 237 17.39 5.94 -7.64
N PRO A 238 16.42 6.83 -7.37
CA PRO A 238 15.42 6.63 -6.33
C PRO A 238 14.66 5.31 -6.52
N SER A 239 14.79 4.42 -5.55
CA SER A 239 14.32 3.04 -5.62
C SER A 239 13.65 2.62 -4.32
N VAL A 240 12.74 1.67 -4.42
CA VAL A 240 12.13 1.00 -3.28
C VAL A 240 12.56 -0.46 -3.32
N LEU A 241 13.17 -0.92 -2.23
CA LEU A 241 13.51 -2.31 -2.01
C LEU A 241 12.29 -3.00 -1.44
N GLU A 242 11.88 -4.10 -2.05
CA GLU A 242 10.81 -4.95 -1.55
C GLU A 242 11.21 -6.42 -1.62
N SER A 243 10.52 -7.26 -0.85
CA SER A 243 10.58 -8.72 -0.99
C SER A 243 9.37 -9.23 -1.75
N TYR A 244 9.60 -10.11 -2.72
CA TYR A 244 8.58 -10.85 -3.47
C TYR A 244 8.96 -12.34 -3.50
N LYS A 245 8.17 -13.16 -4.20
CA LYS A 245 8.33 -14.63 -4.25
C LYS A 245 9.78 -15.11 -4.48
N LEU A 246 10.57 -14.42 -5.30
CA LEU A 246 11.95 -14.83 -5.63
C LEU A 246 13.03 -14.13 -4.78
N GLY A 247 12.67 -13.47 -3.68
CA GLY A 247 13.60 -12.75 -2.80
C GLY A 247 13.46 -11.24 -2.90
N VAL A 248 14.56 -10.52 -2.72
CA VAL A 248 14.57 -9.05 -2.69
C VAL A 248 14.82 -8.48 -4.08
N ARG A 249 14.13 -7.40 -4.43
CA ARG A 249 14.43 -6.61 -5.63
C ARG A 249 14.32 -5.12 -5.38
N ALA A 250 14.97 -4.35 -6.24
CA ALA A 250 14.75 -2.92 -6.38
C ALA A 250 13.68 -2.64 -7.43
N VAL A 251 12.75 -1.75 -7.10
CA VAL A 251 11.70 -1.22 -7.98
C VAL A 251 11.90 0.31 -8.08
N PRO A 252 11.79 0.94 -9.26
CA PRO A 252 11.86 2.40 -9.34
C PRO A 252 10.78 3.05 -8.47
N LEU A 253 11.09 4.14 -7.77
CA LEU A 253 10.13 4.85 -6.91
C LEU A 253 8.83 5.19 -7.66
N SER A 254 8.94 5.71 -8.88
CA SER A 254 7.82 6.02 -9.77
C SER A 254 6.91 4.83 -10.03
N THR A 255 7.49 3.63 -10.17
CA THR A 255 6.74 2.40 -10.45
C THR A 255 6.09 1.86 -9.17
N PHE A 256 6.80 1.84 -8.05
CA PHE A 256 6.25 1.37 -6.78
C PHE A 256 5.04 2.19 -6.34
N LEU A 257 5.08 3.51 -6.55
CA LEU A 257 4.00 4.44 -6.21
C LEU A 257 2.93 4.57 -7.31
N ALA A 258 3.07 3.87 -8.44
CA ALA A 258 2.08 3.91 -9.50
C ALA A 258 0.81 3.14 -9.13
N PRO A 259 -0.38 3.53 -9.65
CA PRO A 259 -1.65 2.85 -9.37
C PRO A 259 -1.65 1.34 -9.65
N ARG A 260 -0.83 0.88 -10.61
CA ARG A 260 -0.69 -0.54 -10.97
C ARG A 260 0.13 -1.37 -9.97
N PHE A 261 0.84 -0.71 -9.06
CA PHE A 261 1.66 -1.38 -8.04
C PHE A 261 1.06 -1.18 -6.65
N SER A 262 0.69 0.05 -6.31
CA SER A 262 0.12 0.41 -5.01
C SER A 262 -1.20 1.15 -5.13
N SER A 263 -2.14 0.84 -4.24
CA SER A 263 -3.39 1.58 -4.09
C SER A 263 -3.24 2.75 -3.11
N TYR A 264 -2.50 2.55 -2.02
CA TYR A 264 -2.27 3.53 -0.97
C TYR A 264 -0.95 3.23 -0.24
N VAL A 265 -0.15 4.26 0.06
CA VAL A 265 1.14 4.12 0.73
C VAL A 265 1.30 5.20 1.78
N GLU A 266 1.62 4.82 3.01
CA GLU A 266 2.08 5.74 4.05
C GLU A 266 3.59 5.66 4.21
N VAL A 267 4.23 6.82 4.29
CA VAL A 267 5.68 6.94 4.40
C VAL A 267 6.04 7.25 5.84
N CYS A 268 6.79 6.36 6.48
CA CYS A 268 7.29 6.50 7.84
C CYS A 268 8.79 6.75 7.84
N ARG A 269 9.28 7.59 8.76
CA ARG A 269 10.69 7.95 8.90
C ARG A 269 11.12 7.91 10.35
N LEU A 270 12.37 7.53 10.61
CA LEU A 270 12.97 7.66 11.93
C LEU A 270 13.08 9.14 12.34
N ARG A 271 12.60 9.48 13.53
CA ARG A 271 12.67 10.84 14.10
C ARG A 271 14.12 11.31 14.20
N ASP A 272 14.97 10.43 14.71
CA ASP A 272 16.40 10.68 14.84
C ASP A 272 17.14 9.89 13.76
N LEU A 273 17.76 10.61 12.82
CA LEU A 273 18.57 10.03 11.74
C LEU A 273 20.05 10.07 12.17
N PRO A 274 20.70 8.91 12.46
CA PRO A 274 22.11 8.90 12.80
C PRO A 274 22.97 9.44 11.65
N LYS A 275 24.13 10.06 11.98
CA LYS A 275 25.09 10.51 10.97
C LYS A 275 25.52 9.34 10.07
N HIS A 276 25.65 9.58 8.76
CA HIS A 276 26.05 8.59 7.74
C HIS A 276 25.11 7.38 7.57
N MET A 277 23.94 7.38 8.23
CA MET A 277 22.97 6.29 8.14
C MET A 277 22.49 6.06 6.70
N GLN A 278 22.19 7.14 5.98
CA GLN A 278 21.67 7.06 4.61
C GLN A 278 22.70 6.46 3.63
N GLU A 279 23.99 6.80 3.78
CA GLU A 279 25.09 6.24 2.98
C GLU A 279 25.22 4.73 3.21
N LYS A 280 25.20 4.30 4.47
CA LYS A 280 25.25 2.86 4.83
C LYS A 280 24.03 2.11 4.28
N ILE A 281 22.84 2.69 4.41
CA ILE A 281 21.62 2.14 3.86
C ILE A 281 21.74 1.93 2.35
N ASN A 282 22.13 2.97 1.60
CA ASN A 282 22.23 2.88 0.15
C ASN A 282 23.25 1.80 -0.28
N LEU A 283 24.39 1.72 0.41
CA LEU A 283 25.40 0.70 0.15
C LEU A 283 24.87 -0.73 0.37
N ARG A 284 24.08 -0.94 1.43
CA ARG A 284 23.50 -2.25 1.77
C ARG A 284 22.32 -2.61 0.89
N ALA A 285 21.44 -1.65 0.59
CA ALA A 285 20.32 -1.80 -0.31
C ALA A 285 20.76 -2.22 -1.72
N ALA A 286 21.89 -1.71 -2.22
CA ALA A 286 22.44 -2.09 -3.52
C ALA A 286 22.90 -3.55 -3.60
N ARG A 287 23.25 -4.19 -2.48
CA ARG A 287 23.77 -5.56 -2.43
C ARG A 287 22.70 -6.59 -2.09
N MET A 288 21.70 -6.20 -1.31
CA MET A 288 20.69 -7.11 -0.76
C MET A 288 19.95 -7.98 -1.80
N PRO A 289 19.56 -7.47 -3.00
CA PRO A 289 18.95 -8.30 -4.05
C PRO A 289 19.81 -9.48 -4.52
N MET A 290 21.14 -9.41 -4.34
CA MET A 290 22.08 -10.47 -4.70
C MET A 290 22.35 -11.44 -3.54
N GLU A 291 22.10 -11.00 -2.30
CA GLU A 291 22.38 -11.77 -1.08
C GLU A 291 21.17 -12.60 -0.64
N VAL A 292 19.95 -12.08 -0.86
CA VAL A 292 18.71 -12.76 -0.47
C VAL A 292 18.22 -13.67 -1.59
N LYS A 293 18.19 -14.96 -1.30
CA LYS A 293 17.85 -16.03 -2.24
C LYS A 293 16.35 -16.15 -2.48
N GLY A 294 15.50 -15.87 -1.50
CA GLY A 294 14.07 -16.10 -1.64
C GLY A 294 13.20 -15.43 -0.58
N TYR A 295 11.90 -15.61 -0.70
CA TYR A 295 10.92 -15.14 0.29
C TYR A 295 10.86 -16.07 1.51
N ASN A 296 10.56 -15.51 2.69
CA ASN A 296 10.29 -16.28 3.91
C ASN A 296 8.92 -15.93 4.49
N PHE A 297 8.14 -16.93 4.87
CA PHE A 297 6.91 -16.75 5.63
C PHE A 297 7.17 -16.43 7.11
N ASP A 298 8.27 -16.93 7.65
CA ASP A 298 8.71 -16.61 9.01
C ASP A 298 9.55 -15.33 8.99
N THR A 299 9.03 -14.26 9.59
CA THR A 299 9.69 -12.95 9.66
C THR A 299 10.86 -12.93 10.64
N GLU A 300 10.89 -13.87 11.58
CA GLU A 300 11.90 -13.96 12.64
C GLU A 300 12.96 -15.04 12.37
N ASP A 301 12.89 -15.73 11.22
CA ASP A 301 13.84 -16.77 10.84
C ASP A 301 15.29 -16.23 10.92
N PRO A 302 16.20 -16.89 11.66
CA PRO A 302 17.59 -16.47 11.77
C PRO A 302 18.34 -16.53 10.44
N ASP A 303 17.90 -17.33 9.46
CA ASP A 303 18.52 -17.39 8.13
C ASP A 303 18.19 -16.15 7.28
N ARG A 304 19.15 -15.23 7.23
CA ARG A 304 19.05 -13.97 6.49
C ARG A 304 19.13 -14.12 4.97
N SER A 305 19.29 -15.35 4.46
CA SER A 305 19.22 -15.64 3.02
C SER A 305 17.79 -15.63 2.49
N PHE A 306 16.77 -15.66 3.36
CA PHE A 306 15.36 -15.59 2.99
C PHE A 306 14.66 -14.54 3.84
N LEU A 307 14.03 -13.55 3.21
CA LEU A 307 13.44 -12.42 3.95
C LEU A 307 12.02 -12.14 3.49
N ALA A 308 11.12 -11.91 4.45
CA ALA A 308 9.85 -11.22 4.25
C ALA A 308 10.05 -9.71 4.02
N CYS A 309 9.03 -9.00 3.53
CA CYS A 309 9.13 -7.56 3.27
C CYS A 309 9.47 -6.73 4.53
N THR A 310 8.93 -7.07 5.70
CA THR A 310 9.26 -6.42 6.98
C THR A 310 10.68 -6.76 7.45
N ALA A 311 11.11 -8.01 7.25
CA ALA A 311 12.46 -8.46 7.58
C ALA A 311 13.55 -7.77 6.73
N VAL A 312 13.25 -7.39 5.48
CA VAL A 312 14.14 -6.55 4.65
C VAL A 312 14.46 -5.24 5.34
N ALA A 313 13.44 -4.52 5.82
CA ALA A 313 13.63 -3.24 6.50
C ALA A 313 14.44 -3.40 7.79
N ASN A 314 14.08 -4.37 8.62
CA ASN A 314 14.82 -4.65 9.86
C ASN A 314 16.27 -5.02 9.59
N ARG A 315 16.54 -5.83 8.56
CA ARG A 315 17.89 -6.21 8.18
C ARG A 315 18.69 -5.00 7.67
N LEU A 316 18.08 -4.09 6.90
CA LEU A 316 18.76 -2.87 6.45
C LEU A 316 19.07 -1.92 7.61
N PHE A 317 18.16 -1.77 8.58
CA PHE A 317 18.44 -1.04 9.81
C PHE A 317 19.59 -1.66 10.60
N GLU A 318 19.55 -2.96 10.84
CA GLU A 318 20.62 -3.69 11.54
C GLU A 318 21.98 -3.46 10.86
N LEU A 319 22.05 -3.66 9.55
CA LEU A 319 23.28 -3.49 8.76
C LEU A 319 23.77 -2.04 8.68
N ALA A 320 22.90 -1.07 8.94
CA ALA A 320 23.25 0.34 9.06
C ALA A 320 23.68 0.75 10.49
N GLY A 321 23.61 -0.18 11.46
CA GLY A 321 23.91 0.09 12.87
C GLY A 321 22.75 0.74 13.63
N ILE A 322 21.53 0.59 13.12
CA ILE A 322 20.30 1.05 13.77
C ILE A 322 19.66 -0.16 14.43
N GLN A 323 19.18 0.01 15.67
CA GLN A 323 18.43 -1.04 16.33
C GLN A 323 17.19 -1.40 15.48
N PRO A 324 16.97 -2.68 15.15
CA PRO A 324 15.78 -3.13 14.41
C PRO A 324 14.47 -2.70 15.09
N ILE A 325 13.37 -2.66 14.33
CA ILE A 325 12.02 -2.53 14.90
C ILE A 325 11.71 -3.78 15.70
N ALA A 326 11.24 -3.60 16.93
CA ALA A 326 10.91 -4.71 17.81
C ALA A 326 9.61 -5.37 17.35
N THR A 327 9.65 -6.70 17.22
CA THR A 327 8.49 -7.53 16.90
C THR A 327 7.55 -7.57 18.10
N LYS A 328 6.35 -6.98 17.96
CA LYS A 328 5.30 -6.98 18.99
C LYS A 328 4.07 -7.76 18.55
N SER A 329 3.84 -7.83 17.24
CA SER A 329 2.82 -8.68 16.66
C SER A 329 3.16 -10.17 16.76
N ARG A 330 2.09 -10.97 16.75
CA ARG A 330 2.12 -12.43 16.78
C ARG A 330 0.98 -12.98 15.93
N TYR A 331 1.00 -14.27 15.61
CA TYR A 331 -0.21 -14.92 15.13
C TYR A 331 -1.28 -15.01 16.23
N SER A 332 -2.55 -15.02 15.85
CA SER A 332 -3.67 -15.02 16.80
C SER A 332 -3.59 -16.18 17.79
N ASP A 333 -3.80 -15.89 19.07
CA ASP A 333 -3.84 -16.89 20.16
C ASP A 333 -5.20 -17.60 20.28
N ASP A 334 -6.15 -17.30 19.37
CA ASP A 334 -7.43 -18.02 19.30
C ASP A 334 -7.18 -19.53 19.07
N PRO A 335 -7.70 -20.43 19.94
CA PRO A 335 -7.42 -21.86 19.84
C PRO A 335 -7.81 -22.49 18.51
N GLN A 336 -8.89 -22.03 17.89
CA GLN A 336 -9.36 -22.55 16.61
C GLN A 336 -8.46 -22.08 15.47
N VAL A 337 -7.97 -20.83 15.52
CA VAL A 337 -6.97 -20.33 14.57
C VAL A 337 -5.68 -21.14 14.69
N ARG A 338 -5.19 -21.40 15.92
CA ARG A 338 -3.98 -22.22 16.14
C ARG A 338 -4.15 -23.65 15.62
N LYS A 339 -5.27 -24.30 15.91
CA LYS A 339 -5.62 -25.63 15.37
C LYS A 339 -5.57 -25.66 13.83
N ASN A 340 -6.11 -24.64 13.19
CA ASN A 340 -6.12 -24.54 11.73
C ASN A 340 -4.72 -24.21 11.15
N MET A 341 -3.89 -23.43 11.86
CA MET A 341 -2.49 -23.22 11.48
C MET A 341 -1.66 -24.51 11.61
N ASP A 342 -1.89 -25.28 12.68
CA ASP A 342 -1.24 -26.57 12.92
C ASP A 342 -1.57 -27.58 11.81
N PHE A 343 -2.79 -27.56 11.27
CA PHE A 343 -3.16 -28.37 10.10
C PHE A 343 -2.22 -28.12 8.91
N PHE A 344 -1.79 -26.86 8.71
CA PHE A 344 -0.86 -26.46 7.66
C PHE A 344 0.62 -26.56 8.06
N ASP A 345 0.93 -27.18 9.20
CA ASP A 345 2.26 -27.32 9.80
C ASP A 345 2.94 -25.95 10.07
N PHE A 346 2.14 -24.92 10.37
CA PHE A 346 2.63 -23.55 10.54
C PHE A 346 2.64 -23.12 12.02
N GLY A 347 3.77 -23.37 12.69
CA GLY A 347 3.95 -23.15 14.13
C GLY A 347 4.68 -21.87 14.54
N ALA A 348 4.75 -20.85 13.67
CA ALA A 348 5.35 -19.57 14.04
C ALA A 348 4.46 -18.84 15.06
N ASP A 349 5.07 -18.24 16.09
CA ASP A 349 4.36 -17.41 17.07
C ASP A 349 4.55 -15.92 16.78
N ALA A 350 5.78 -15.43 16.95
CA ALA A 350 6.14 -14.05 16.67
C ALA A 350 6.04 -13.75 15.16
N PHE A 351 5.53 -12.57 14.84
CA PHE A 351 5.41 -12.11 13.47
C PHE A 351 5.65 -10.60 13.40
N LEU A 352 6.74 -10.17 12.78
CA LEU A 352 7.05 -8.76 12.57
C LEU A 352 6.09 -8.21 11.51
N SER A 353 5.05 -7.53 11.99
CA SER A 353 4.00 -7.01 11.14
C SER A 353 4.27 -5.59 10.69
N LEU A 354 3.48 -5.11 9.73
CA LEU A 354 3.51 -3.71 9.33
C LEU A 354 2.99 -2.77 10.43
N THR A 355 2.13 -3.29 11.31
CA THR A 355 1.63 -2.55 12.47
C THR A 355 2.77 -2.20 13.41
N ASP A 356 3.74 -3.09 13.59
CA ASP A 356 4.90 -2.85 14.46
C ASP A 356 5.69 -1.58 14.06
N PHE A 357 5.82 -1.33 12.75
CA PHE A 357 6.44 -0.11 12.22
C PHE A 357 5.58 1.15 12.48
N ILE A 358 4.27 1.04 12.31
CA ILE A 358 3.34 2.16 12.48
C ILE A 358 3.27 2.63 13.93
N VAL A 359 3.42 1.72 14.88
CA VAL A 359 3.36 2.01 16.33
C VAL A 359 4.73 2.09 17.01
N ASP A 360 5.84 2.03 16.26
CA ASP A 360 7.17 2.24 16.84
C ASP A 360 7.35 3.74 17.17
N PRO A 361 7.70 4.11 18.43
CA PRO A 361 7.82 5.51 18.84
C PRO A 361 8.91 6.27 18.11
N ARG A 362 9.91 5.57 17.56
CA ARG A 362 11.01 6.16 16.81
C ARG A 362 10.58 6.58 15.41
N LEU A 363 9.48 6.04 14.90
CA LEU A 363 8.96 6.35 13.58
C LEU A 363 7.90 7.46 13.65
N GLN A 364 7.84 8.27 12.59
CA GLN A 364 6.80 9.27 12.37
C GLN A 364 6.30 9.19 10.93
N ILE A 365 5.02 9.47 10.71
CA ILE A 365 4.45 9.54 9.37
C ILE A 365 4.79 10.88 8.74
N ILE A 366 5.43 10.83 7.58
CA ILE A 366 5.82 12.01 6.79
C ILE A 366 4.70 12.41 5.84
N GLY A 367 3.95 11.45 5.31
CA GLY A 367 2.79 11.69 4.46
C GLY A 367 2.30 10.41 3.79
N ALA A 368 1.39 10.56 2.83
CA ALA A 368 0.77 9.42 2.17
C ALA A 368 0.50 9.67 0.68
N VAL A 369 0.82 8.67 -0.14
CA VAL A 369 0.47 8.61 -1.56
C VAL A 369 -0.79 7.78 -1.72
N ASP A 370 -1.81 8.36 -2.35
CA ASP A 370 -3.08 7.68 -2.62
C ASP A 370 -3.35 7.70 -4.12
N ASN A 371 -3.67 6.53 -4.67
CA ASN A 371 -3.95 6.34 -6.09
C ASN A 371 -5.44 6.23 -6.40
N GLY A 372 -6.32 6.62 -5.46
CA GLY A 372 -7.76 6.75 -5.68
C GLY A 372 -8.51 5.42 -5.65
N HIS A 373 -7.94 4.39 -5.03
CA HIS A 373 -8.50 3.05 -4.94
C HIS A 373 -9.24 2.82 -3.60
N PHE A 374 -9.87 3.86 -3.07
CA PHE A 374 -10.45 3.85 -1.73
C PHE A 374 -11.50 2.74 -1.49
N HIS A 375 -12.50 2.61 -2.37
CA HIS A 375 -13.55 1.59 -2.24
C HIS A 375 -12.98 0.16 -2.34
N ARG A 376 -12.01 -0.03 -3.22
CA ARG A 376 -11.28 -1.30 -3.36
C ARG A 376 -10.46 -1.64 -2.12
N ASN A 377 -9.85 -0.64 -1.47
CA ASN A 377 -9.15 -0.82 -0.19
C ASN A 377 -10.14 -1.23 0.93
N ILE A 378 -11.34 -0.65 0.97
CA ILE A 378 -12.40 -1.05 1.90
C ILE A 378 -12.83 -2.49 1.64
N ALA A 379 -13.17 -2.83 0.39
CA ALA A 379 -13.60 -4.17 0.02
C ALA A 379 -12.56 -5.24 0.38
N ARG A 380 -11.27 -4.92 0.24
CA ARG A 380 -10.17 -5.77 0.66
C ARG A 380 -10.14 -5.99 2.17
N ASP A 381 -10.21 -4.93 2.96
CA ASP A 381 -10.23 -5.01 4.43
C ASP A 381 -11.42 -5.86 4.92
N LEU A 382 -12.60 -5.67 4.33
CA LEU A 382 -13.81 -6.43 4.65
C LEU A 382 -13.66 -7.93 4.29
N CYS A 383 -13.16 -8.24 3.10
CA CYS A 383 -12.91 -9.62 2.68
C CYS A 383 -11.88 -10.32 3.58
N GLU A 384 -10.83 -9.62 3.99
CA GLU A 384 -9.79 -10.15 4.88
C GLU A 384 -10.34 -10.43 6.28
N ARG A 385 -11.10 -9.50 6.86
CA ARG A 385 -11.80 -9.73 8.14
C ARG A 385 -12.71 -10.93 8.07
N ARG A 386 -13.48 -11.07 6.99
CA ARG A 386 -14.37 -12.23 6.83
C ARG A 386 -13.59 -13.52 6.63
N PHE A 387 -12.48 -13.49 5.91
CA PHE A 387 -11.56 -14.63 5.81
C PHE A 387 -11.06 -15.05 7.19
N PHE A 388 -10.60 -14.11 8.03
CA PHE A 388 -10.21 -14.38 9.41
C PHE A 388 -11.35 -15.02 10.21
N GLU A 389 -12.57 -14.51 10.11
CA GLU A 389 -13.74 -15.10 10.79
C GLU A 389 -14.06 -16.52 10.32
N ILE A 390 -13.96 -16.82 9.01
CA ILE A 390 -14.11 -18.18 8.47
C ILE A 390 -13.05 -19.10 9.08
N PHE A 391 -11.79 -18.64 9.09
CA PHE A 391 -10.66 -19.39 9.65
C PHE A 391 -10.76 -19.59 11.16
N ARG A 392 -11.36 -18.63 11.88
CA ARG A 392 -11.55 -18.66 13.33
C ARG A 392 -12.73 -19.53 13.77
N ARG A 393 -13.79 -19.64 12.95
CA ARG A 393 -15.03 -20.35 13.34
C ARG A 393 -15.15 -21.76 12.77
N GLY A 394 -14.46 -22.06 11.66
CA GLY A 394 -14.58 -23.34 10.97
C GLY A 394 -13.40 -24.29 11.25
N ASP A 395 -13.64 -25.58 11.10
CA ASP A 395 -12.60 -26.60 11.07
C ASP A 395 -12.17 -26.88 9.64
N ILE A 396 -10.86 -26.90 9.34
CA ILE A 396 -10.43 -27.26 7.99
C ILE A 396 -10.86 -28.69 7.64
N ASP A 397 -11.54 -28.83 6.50
CA ASP A 397 -11.83 -30.14 5.91
C ASP A 397 -10.81 -30.46 4.83
N ALA A 398 -9.89 -31.37 5.13
CA ALA A 398 -8.91 -31.85 4.16
C ALA A 398 -9.55 -32.43 2.89
N GLY A 399 -10.74 -33.03 2.99
CA GLY A 399 -11.47 -33.60 1.86
C GLY A 399 -12.19 -32.56 0.99
N ALA A 400 -12.47 -31.37 1.55
CA ALA A 400 -13.11 -30.27 0.83
C ALA A 400 -12.09 -29.25 0.27
N LEU A 401 -10.80 -29.41 0.56
CA LEU A 401 -9.75 -28.59 -0.05
C LEU A 401 -9.75 -28.78 -1.57
N PRO A 402 -9.55 -27.71 -2.36
CA PRO A 402 -9.48 -27.82 -3.82
C PRO A 402 -8.41 -28.81 -4.26
N TRP A 403 -8.68 -29.64 -5.28
CA TRP A 403 -7.71 -30.62 -5.79
C TRP A 403 -6.34 -30.00 -6.17
N MET A 404 -6.33 -28.72 -6.57
CA MET A 404 -5.13 -27.94 -6.83
C MET A 404 -4.17 -27.88 -5.63
N TYR A 405 -4.67 -27.95 -4.39
CA TYR A 405 -3.86 -28.01 -3.18
C TYR A 405 -2.93 -29.23 -3.21
N SER A 406 -3.46 -30.41 -3.50
CA SER A 406 -2.68 -31.65 -3.60
C SER A 406 -1.66 -31.60 -4.73
N LEU A 407 -2.04 -31.03 -5.89
CA LEU A 407 -1.13 -30.84 -7.02
C LEU A 407 0.02 -29.88 -6.65
N ASN A 408 -0.30 -28.72 -6.06
CA ASN A 408 0.70 -27.74 -5.64
C ASN A 408 1.63 -28.32 -4.58
N ARG A 409 1.09 -29.08 -3.62
CA ARG A 409 1.86 -29.77 -2.59
C ARG A 409 2.87 -30.74 -3.19
N PHE A 410 2.45 -31.55 -4.16
CA PHE A 410 3.35 -32.41 -4.93
C PHE A 410 4.43 -31.58 -5.66
N GLY A 411 4.04 -30.50 -6.33
CA GLY A 411 4.96 -29.61 -7.04
C GLY A 411 6.02 -28.99 -6.13
N VAL A 412 5.62 -28.45 -4.97
CA VAL A 412 6.53 -27.90 -3.95
C VAL A 412 7.52 -28.95 -3.49
N ARG A 413 7.07 -30.19 -3.21
CA ARG A 413 7.95 -31.29 -2.80
C ARG A 413 8.98 -31.64 -3.86
N GLN A 414 8.56 -31.73 -5.13
CA GLN A 414 9.47 -32.00 -6.24
C GLN A 414 10.48 -30.87 -6.43
N MET A 415 10.04 -29.61 -6.35
CA MET A 415 10.95 -28.46 -6.41
C MET A 415 11.99 -28.48 -5.28
N ARG A 416 11.58 -28.80 -4.05
CA ARG A 416 12.48 -28.90 -2.89
C ARG A 416 13.53 -29.99 -3.01
N SER A 417 13.15 -31.15 -3.55
CA SER A 417 14.09 -32.28 -3.70
C SER A 417 15.17 -32.02 -4.76
N GLY A 418 15.00 -31.01 -5.61
CA GLY A 418 15.92 -30.72 -6.71
C GLY A 418 15.92 -31.76 -7.82
N SER A 419 14.89 -32.62 -7.87
CA SER A 419 14.70 -33.62 -8.91
C SER A 419 14.58 -32.97 -10.30
N MET A 420 14.83 -33.75 -11.36
CA MET A 420 14.66 -33.25 -12.74
C MET A 420 13.24 -32.76 -12.99
N LEU A 421 12.23 -33.50 -12.50
CA LEU A 421 10.83 -33.09 -12.56
C LEU A 421 10.59 -31.79 -11.78
N GLY A 422 11.17 -31.66 -10.59
CA GLY A 422 11.09 -30.43 -9.78
C GLY A 422 11.66 -29.21 -10.50
N ARG A 423 12.80 -29.36 -11.16
CA ARG A 423 13.41 -28.29 -11.98
C ARG A 423 12.51 -27.89 -13.15
N LEU A 424 11.86 -28.86 -13.80
CA LEU A 424 10.90 -28.59 -14.88
C LEU A 424 9.65 -27.87 -14.37
N ILE A 425 9.13 -28.26 -13.21
CA ILE A 425 7.98 -27.58 -12.56
C ILE A 425 8.35 -26.14 -12.17
N GLY A 426 9.55 -25.91 -11.63
CA GLY A 426 9.99 -24.59 -11.18
C GLY A 426 10.32 -23.61 -12.30
N LEU A 427 10.78 -24.11 -13.46
CA LEU A 427 11.24 -23.31 -14.60
C LEU A 427 10.28 -22.17 -15.04
N PRO A 428 8.97 -22.41 -15.30
CA PRO A 428 8.05 -21.35 -15.71
C PRO A 428 7.86 -20.25 -14.66
N TYR A 429 8.16 -20.54 -13.39
CA TYR A 429 8.06 -19.60 -12.28
C TYR A 429 9.41 -19.00 -11.87
N MET A 430 10.50 -19.35 -12.57
CA MET A 430 11.88 -19.00 -12.23
C MET A 430 12.30 -19.47 -10.82
N LEU A 431 11.72 -20.60 -10.38
CA LEU A 431 12.01 -21.22 -9.10
C LEU A 431 13.04 -22.35 -9.26
N THR A 432 13.95 -22.42 -8.31
CA THR A 432 14.99 -23.44 -8.13
C THR A 432 14.92 -23.92 -6.67
N PRO A 433 15.58 -25.03 -6.31
CA PRO A 433 15.66 -25.46 -4.91
C PRO A 433 16.26 -24.38 -3.99
N ASP A 434 17.13 -23.53 -4.52
CA ASP A 434 17.87 -22.53 -3.75
C ASP A 434 17.09 -21.23 -3.51
N ASN A 435 16.10 -20.90 -4.35
CA ASN A 435 15.31 -19.66 -4.25
C ASN A 435 13.82 -19.91 -3.96
N LEU A 436 13.41 -21.17 -3.81
CA LEU A 436 12.03 -21.53 -3.48
C LEU A 436 11.65 -20.88 -2.13
N PRO A 437 10.47 -20.23 -2.02
CA PRO A 437 10.02 -19.66 -0.76
C PRO A 437 10.13 -20.63 0.42
N ARG A 438 10.59 -20.12 1.56
CA ARG A 438 10.66 -20.86 2.82
C ARG A 438 9.36 -20.77 3.59
N GLY A 439 8.93 -21.92 4.11
CA GLY A 439 7.70 -22.09 4.89
C GLY A 439 7.23 -23.54 4.83
N PRO A 440 6.14 -23.92 5.51
CA PRO A 440 5.62 -25.27 5.42
C PRO A 440 5.14 -25.63 4.01
N GLU A 441 5.30 -26.90 3.62
CA GLU A 441 4.87 -27.39 2.29
C GLU A 441 3.39 -27.12 2.04
N LYS A 442 2.55 -27.33 3.07
CA LYS A 442 1.10 -27.15 2.99
C LYS A 442 0.71 -25.68 2.85
N VAL A 443 1.39 -24.77 3.56
CA VAL A 443 1.21 -23.31 3.41
C VAL A 443 1.49 -22.86 1.98
N LEU A 444 2.64 -23.25 1.44
CA LEU A 444 3.02 -22.91 0.06
C LEU A 444 2.05 -23.47 -0.98
N ALA A 445 1.43 -24.61 -0.69
CA ALA A 445 0.50 -25.25 -1.60
C ALA A 445 -0.88 -24.57 -1.64
N ILE A 446 -1.34 -24.01 -0.51
CA ILE A 446 -2.68 -23.43 -0.39
C ILE A 446 -2.72 -21.92 -0.59
N ILE A 447 -1.62 -21.20 -0.31
CA ILE A 447 -1.66 -19.73 -0.26
C ILE A 447 -2.14 -19.10 -1.56
N GLU A 448 -1.57 -19.48 -2.70
CA GLU A 448 -1.95 -18.88 -3.99
C GLU A 448 -3.42 -19.17 -4.35
N ILE A 449 -3.98 -20.28 -3.86
CA ILE A 449 -5.40 -20.62 -4.06
C ILE A 449 -6.27 -19.67 -3.23
N TYR A 450 -5.98 -19.49 -1.94
CA TYR A 450 -6.75 -18.56 -1.10
C TYR A 450 -6.58 -17.10 -1.52
N GLU A 451 -5.37 -16.66 -1.85
CA GLU A 451 -5.16 -15.30 -2.38
C GLU A 451 -6.01 -15.09 -3.64
N HIS A 452 -6.02 -16.04 -4.58
CA HIS A 452 -6.86 -15.94 -5.78
C HIS A 452 -8.36 -15.86 -5.46
N LEU A 453 -8.85 -16.69 -4.54
CA LEU A 453 -10.26 -16.69 -4.14
C LEU A 453 -10.65 -15.38 -3.44
N VAL A 454 -9.78 -14.83 -2.59
CA VAL A 454 -9.98 -13.50 -1.96
C VAL A 454 -9.96 -12.41 -3.02
N GLU A 455 -9.05 -12.45 -4.00
CA GLU A 455 -9.01 -11.49 -5.11
C GLU A 455 -10.33 -11.47 -5.90
N VAL A 456 -10.88 -12.65 -6.21
CA VAL A 456 -12.19 -12.76 -6.88
C VAL A 456 -13.30 -12.18 -6.00
N ALA A 457 -13.29 -12.44 -4.68
CA ALA A 457 -14.26 -11.90 -3.75
C ALA A 457 -14.19 -10.37 -3.67
N VAL A 458 -13.00 -9.79 -3.51
CA VAL A 458 -12.79 -8.34 -3.45
C VAL A 458 -13.34 -7.64 -4.69
N ARG A 459 -13.09 -8.17 -5.90
CA ARG A 459 -13.62 -7.60 -7.15
C ARG A 459 -15.15 -7.62 -7.24
N ARG A 460 -15.80 -8.62 -6.61
CA ARG A 460 -17.26 -8.70 -6.53
C ARG A 460 -17.81 -7.70 -5.50
N VAL A 461 -17.15 -7.59 -4.35
CA VAL A 461 -17.55 -6.71 -3.25
C VAL A 461 -17.34 -5.23 -3.60
N ASP A 462 -16.19 -4.86 -4.18
CA ASP A 462 -15.82 -3.48 -4.53
C ASP A 462 -16.91 -2.78 -5.37
N ARG A 463 -17.55 -3.50 -6.30
CA ARG A 463 -18.63 -2.91 -7.13
C ARG A 463 -19.88 -2.57 -6.34
N LYS A 464 -20.19 -3.33 -5.28
CA LYS A 464 -21.41 -3.17 -4.50
C LYS A 464 -21.19 -2.31 -3.25
N ILE A 465 -20.00 -2.31 -2.66
CA ILE A 465 -19.73 -1.53 -1.43
C ILE A 465 -19.96 -0.02 -1.65
N GLN A 466 -19.74 0.47 -2.87
CA GLN A 466 -19.96 1.88 -3.22
C GLN A 466 -21.42 2.32 -3.08
N THR A 467 -22.36 1.37 -3.18
CA THR A 467 -23.80 1.64 -3.08
C THR A 467 -24.37 1.38 -1.69
N LEU A 468 -23.58 0.77 -0.79
CA LEU A 468 -24.03 0.34 0.53
C LEU A 468 -23.69 1.33 1.65
N TRP A 469 -23.12 2.49 1.30
CA TRP A 469 -22.73 3.49 2.28
C TRP A 469 -23.02 4.90 1.77
N ASP A 470 -23.52 5.72 2.69
CA ASP A 470 -23.74 7.15 2.49
C ASP A 470 -22.41 7.91 2.51
N ASN A 471 -21.93 8.31 1.33
CA ASN A 471 -20.70 9.09 1.16
C ASN A 471 -20.74 10.49 1.83
N THR A 472 -21.87 10.91 2.40
CA THR A 472 -21.93 12.13 3.23
C THR A 472 -21.53 11.89 4.69
N GLN A 473 -21.50 10.62 5.13
CA GLN A 473 -21.10 10.23 6.47
C GLN A 473 -19.63 9.81 6.48
N LEU A 474 -18.94 9.98 7.60
CA LEU A 474 -17.57 9.48 7.74
C LEU A 474 -17.58 7.95 7.73
N VAL A 475 -16.67 7.34 6.96
CA VAL A 475 -16.59 5.88 6.91
C VAL A 475 -16.27 5.31 8.29
N ASP A 476 -17.01 4.30 8.68
CA ASP A 476 -16.67 3.46 9.82
C ASP A 476 -16.60 2.02 9.33
N ILE A 477 -15.37 1.54 9.19
CA ILE A 477 -15.12 0.21 8.64
C ILE A 477 -15.63 -0.91 9.55
N ASP A 478 -15.74 -0.65 10.85
CA ASP A 478 -16.24 -1.62 11.84
C ASP A 478 -17.76 -1.68 11.78
N GLN A 479 -18.41 -0.53 11.60
CA GLN A 479 -19.84 -0.46 11.29
C GLN A 479 -20.18 -1.16 9.97
N LEU A 480 -19.42 -0.87 8.90
CA LEU A 480 -19.62 -1.52 7.59
C LEU A 480 -19.42 -3.04 7.67
N ALA A 481 -18.41 -3.51 8.41
CA ALA A 481 -18.17 -4.94 8.60
C ALA A 481 -19.32 -5.65 9.34
N SER A 482 -20.14 -4.91 10.08
CA SER A 482 -21.26 -5.41 10.87
C SER A 482 -22.62 -5.17 10.20
N ASP A 483 -22.67 -4.46 9.07
CA ASP A 483 -23.90 -4.21 8.32
C ASP A 483 -24.42 -5.54 7.71
N PRO A 484 -25.69 -5.93 7.95
CA PRO A 484 -26.23 -7.19 7.43
C PRO A 484 -26.10 -7.36 5.92
N ALA A 485 -26.32 -6.30 5.13
CA ALA A 485 -26.22 -6.37 3.68
C ALA A 485 -24.76 -6.58 3.22
N VAL A 486 -23.80 -6.01 3.95
CA VAL A 486 -22.36 -6.23 3.71
C VAL A 486 -21.97 -7.64 4.14
N VAL A 487 -22.47 -8.15 5.27
CA VAL A 487 -22.22 -9.52 5.74
C VAL A 487 -22.71 -10.54 4.72
N ASP A 488 -23.97 -10.44 4.26
CA ASP A 488 -24.55 -11.33 3.25
C ASP A 488 -23.73 -11.32 1.95
N LEU A 489 -23.30 -10.12 1.52
CA LEU A 489 -22.45 -9.96 0.35
C LEU A 489 -21.09 -10.67 0.52
N LEU A 490 -20.45 -10.52 1.68
CA LEU A 490 -19.17 -11.17 1.97
C LEU A 490 -19.31 -12.69 2.08
N GLU A 491 -20.42 -13.18 2.63
CA GLU A 491 -20.75 -14.61 2.68
C GLU A 491 -20.89 -15.22 1.30
N GLU A 492 -21.65 -14.59 0.41
CA GLU A 492 -21.78 -15.01 -0.99
C GLU A 492 -20.42 -15.00 -1.70
N ALA A 493 -19.65 -13.91 -1.52
CA ALA A 493 -18.38 -13.72 -2.22
C ALA A 493 -17.30 -14.72 -1.77
N LEU A 494 -17.25 -15.06 -0.47
CA LEU A 494 -16.25 -15.95 0.12
C LEU A 494 -16.73 -17.39 0.33
N ALA A 495 -17.96 -17.74 -0.09
CA ALA A 495 -18.50 -19.09 -0.04
C ALA A 495 -17.54 -20.20 -0.57
N PRO A 496 -16.74 -19.98 -1.64
CA PRO A 496 -15.74 -20.95 -2.06
C PRO A 496 -14.68 -21.28 -1.01
N ILE A 497 -14.26 -20.30 -0.20
CA ILE A 497 -13.33 -20.52 0.91
C ILE A 497 -14.07 -21.19 2.06
N SER A 498 -15.26 -20.70 2.42
CA SER A 498 -16.07 -21.28 3.52
C SER A 498 -16.33 -22.77 3.34
N ARG A 499 -16.52 -23.26 2.10
CA ARG A 499 -16.72 -24.70 1.83
C ARG A 499 -15.52 -25.58 2.20
N ALA A 500 -14.31 -25.03 2.25
CA ALA A 500 -13.12 -25.74 2.70
C ALA A 500 -13.01 -25.84 4.24
N PHE A 501 -13.89 -25.15 4.96
CA PHE A 501 -13.99 -25.19 6.40
C PHE A 501 -15.33 -25.83 6.78
N ASN A 502 -15.29 -27.00 7.40
CA ASN A 502 -16.43 -27.68 8.03
C ASN A 502 -16.92 -26.89 9.24
N GLY A 503 -17.57 -25.76 8.97
CA GLY A 503 -18.34 -25.00 9.93
C GLY A 503 -19.79 -24.94 9.47
N ARG A 504 -20.72 -25.33 10.34
CA ARG A 504 -22.17 -25.05 10.23
C ARG A 504 -22.41 -23.53 10.21
N LEU A 505 -22.03 -22.84 9.14
CA LEU A 505 -22.31 -21.42 8.95
C LEU A 505 -23.63 -21.17 8.20
N MET A 506 -24.39 -22.23 7.89
CA MET A 506 -25.64 -22.14 7.13
C MET A 506 -26.68 -23.13 7.65
N ALA A 507 -27.18 -22.91 8.88
CA ALA A 507 -28.55 -23.26 9.32
C ALA A 507 -28.67 -23.14 10.84
N LYS A 508 -29.53 -22.21 11.30
CA LYS A 508 -30.06 -22.00 12.67
C LYS A 508 -29.48 -20.84 13.49
N GLU A 509 -29.71 -19.60 13.05
CA GLU A 509 -29.95 -18.47 13.98
C GLU A 509 -31.12 -17.56 13.52
N HIS A 510 -32.07 -18.08 12.74
CA HIS A 510 -33.38 -17.43 12.51
C HIS A 510 -34.54 -18.08 13.29
N SER A 511 -34.22 -18.98 14.21
CA SER A 511 -35.19 -19.45 15.19
C SER A 511 -34.54 -19.34 16.55
N LEU A 512 -34.82 -18.25 17.25
CA LEU A 512 -35.06 -18.18 18.70
C LEU A 512 -34.96 -16.70 19.09
N LEU A 513 -36.10 -16.03 19.08
CA LEU A 513 -36.73 -15.42 20.25
C LEU A 513 -38.09 -14.82 19.80
N PRO A 514 -39.03 -14.65 20.73
CA PRO A 514 -40.36 -15.30 20.73
C PRO A 514 -41.42 -14.70 19.82
#